data_AF-A0A935DL53-F1
#
_entry.id   AF-A0A935DL53-F1
#
_cell.length_a   1.000
_cell.length_b   1.000
_cell.length_c   1.000
_cell.angle_alpha   90.00
_cell.angle_beta   90.00
_cell.angle_gamma   90.00
#
_symmetry.space_group_name_H-M   'P 1'
#
loop_
_entity.id
_entity.type
_entity.pdbx_description
1 polymer ?
#
loop_
_entity_poly.entity_id
_entity_poly.type
_entity_poly.pdbx_seq_one_letter_code
_entity_poly.pdbx_strand_id
1 'polypeptide(L)'
;MGGFFRFEIDNTALMVWSASTHLAFLSNEERMTTAARWWPGIRRSADLLADWRDAETGLHALANEDDNAAFSATLHGGTTVFAALESCARVARLMGEPAVASRWERRASELRDALVRRFTTPRCGASSTT
;
A
#
# COMPACT_ATOMS: atom_id res chain seq x y z
N MET A 1 2.69 11.20 -8.53
CA MET A 1 2.23 9.96 -9.18
C MET A 1 0.72 10.09 -9.32
N GLY A 2 0.14 9.92 -10.50
CA GLY A 2 -1.29 10.15 -10.79
C GLY A 2 -1.68 9.79 -12.23
N GLY A 3 -2.98 9.65 -12.49
CA GLY A 3 -3.59 9.18 -13.74
C GLY A 3 -4.60 10.15 -14.35
N PHE A 4 -5.65 9.64 -15.01
CA PHE A 4 -6.70 10.47 -15.63
C PHE A 4 -7.57 11.16 -14.57
N PHE A 5 -7.71 10.56 -13.38
CA PHE A 5 -8.28 11.24 -12.21
C PHE A 5 -7.19 11.90 -11.36
N ARG A 6 -7.59 12.97 -10.66
CA ARG A 6 -6.70 13.75 -9.79
C ARG A 6 -6.02 12.90 -8.72
N PHE A 7 -6.69 11.86 -8.23
CA PHE A 7 -6.12 10.89 -7.31
C PHE A 7 -6.77 9.52 -7.48
N GLU A 8 -5.98 8.56 -7.95
CA GLU A 8 -6.29 7.14 -7.98
C GLU A 8 -5.37 6.44 -6.99
N ILE A 9 -5.97 5.75 -6.03
CA ILE A 9 -5.21 5.19 -4.93
C ILE A 9 -4.37 3.99 -5.36
N ASP A 10 -4.94 3.14 -6.22
CA ASP A 10 -4.28 1.97 -6.78
C ASP A 10 -3.17 2.36 -7.74
N ASN A 11 -3.37 3.35 -8.62
CA ASN A 11 -2.32 3.85 -9.50
C ASN A 11 -1.15 4.44 -8.70
N THR A 12 -1.45 5.27 -7.69
CA THR A 12 -0.41 5.81 -6.79
C THR A 12 0.35 4.70 -6.07
N ALA A 13 -0.37 3.70 -5.55
CA ALA A 13 0.19 2.55 -4.85
C ALA A 13 1.04 1.68 -5.77
N LEU A 14 0.56 1.34 -6.97
CA LEU A 14 1.29 0.54 -7.97
C LEU A 14 2.55 1.25 -8.45
N MET A 15 2.50 2.57 -8.68
CA MET A 15 3.70 3.34 -9.07
C MET A 15 4.78 3.30 -7.98
N VAL A 16 4.41 3.54 -6.71
CA VAL A 16 5.39 3.56 -5.61
C VAL A 16 5.86 2.15 -5.22
N TRP A 17 4.99 1.15 -5.32
CA TRP A 17 5.35 -0.25 -5.19
C TRP A 17 6.37 -0.67 -6.25
N SER A 18 6.13 -0.29 -7.52
CA SER A 18 7.04 -0.57 -8.63
C SER A 18 8.40 0.06 -8.40
N ALA A 19 8.44 1.35 -8.05
CA ALA A 19 9.69 2.05 -7.76
C ALA A 19 10.47 1.41 -6.59
N SER A 20 9.77 1.09 -5.49
CA SER A 20 10.38 0.50 -4.29
C SER A 20 10.90 -0.91 -4.54
N THR A 21 10.14 -1.72 -5.28
CA THR A 21 10.51 -3.10 -5.61
C THR A 21 11.63 -3.14 -6.65
N HIS A 22 11.66 -2.19 -7.60
CA HIS A 22 12.71 -2.10 -8.61
C HIS A 22 14.12 -1.96 -8.00
N LEU A 23 14.25 -1.28 -6.86
CA LEU A 23 15.53 -1.12 -6.16
C LEU A 23 16.21 -2.46 -5.79
N ALA A 24 15.43 -3.53 -5.60
CA ALA A 24 15.98 -4.86 -5.30
C ALA A 24 16.74 -5.48 -6.49
N PHE A 25 16.48 -5.03 -7.72
CA PHE A 25 17.12 -5.52 -8.94
C PHE A 25 18.37 -4.73 -9.34
N LEU A 26 18.64 -3.62 -8.65
CA LEU A 26 19.84 -2.82 -8.89
C LEU A 26 21.05 -3.40 -8.15
N SER A 27 22.23 -3.15 -8.68
CA SER A 27 23.50 -3.36 -7.97
C SER A 27 23.53 -2.56 -6.67
N ASN A 28 24.40 -2.91 -5.71
CA ASN A 28 24.45 -2.20 -4.43
C ASN A 28 24.74 -0.69 -4.60
N GLU A 29 25.64 -0.34 -5.52
CA GLU A 29 26.01 1.05 -5.81
C GLU A 29 24.84 1.83 -6.43
N GLU A 30 24.20 1.27 -7.47
CA GLU A 30 23.05 1.89 -8.14
C GLU A 30 21.83 1.95 -7.21
N ARG A 31 21.63 0.93 -6.37
CA ARG A 31 20.53 0.85 -5.42
C ARG A 31 20.54 2.03 -4.46
N MET A 32 21.67 2.29 -3.80
CA MET A 32 21.75 3.38 -2.82
C MET A 32 21.58 4.75 -3.48
N THR A 33 22.23 4.97 -4.63
CA THR A 33 22.13 6.23 -5.37
C THR A 33 20.70 6.49 -5.86
N THR A 34 20.06 5.45 -6.42
CA THR A 34 18.68 5.53 -6.93
C THR A 34 17.67 5.67 -5.79
N ALA A 35 17.85 4.91 -4.70
CA ALA A 35 17.01 5.00 -3.51
C ALA A 35 17.07 6.41 -2.91
N ALA A 36 18.26 6.99 -2.73
CA ALA A 36 18.42 8.35 -2.22
C ALA A 36 17.73 9.39 -3.12
N ARG A 37 17.85 9.24 -4.45
CA ARG A 37 17.19 10.11 -5.42
C ARG A 37 15.67 10.01 -5.39
N TRP A 38 15.12 8.80 -5.27
CA TRP A 38 13.68 8.56 -5.32
C TRP A 38 13.00 8.68 -3.95
N TRP A 39 13.76 8.65 -2.86
CA TRP A 39 13.26 8.62 -1.49
C TRP A 39 12.24 9.71 -1.17
N PRO A 40 12.44 11.00 -1.53
CA PRO A 40 11.44 12.03 -1.23
C PRO A 40 10.08 11.75 -1.89
N GLY A 41 10.09 11.17 -3.09
CA GLY A 41 8.88 10.76 -3.80
C GLY A 41 8.22 9.54 -3.17
N ILE A 42 9.02 8.50 -2.88
CA ILE A 42 8.56 7.28 -2.21
C ILE A 42 7.93 7.61 -0.86
N ARG A 43 8.61 8.42 -0.04
CA ARG A 43 8.14 8.81 1.29
C ARG A 43 6.81 9.55 1.23
N ARG A 44 6.69 10.58 0.39
CA ARG A 44 5.43 11.34 0.28
C ARG A 44 4.27 10.47 -0.19
N SER A 45 4.50 9.59 -1.16
CA SER A 45 3.48 8.65 -1.62
C SER A 45 3.07 7.67 -0.51
N ALA A 46 4.03 7.05 0.17
CA ALA A 46 3.75 6.10 1.25
C ALA A 46 3.08 6.76 2.46
N ASP A 47 3.47 8.00 2.80
CA ASP A 47 2.79 8.80 3.83
C ASP A 47 1.33 9.08 3.45
N LEU A 48 1.08 9.53 2.22
CA LEU A 48 -0.28 9.72 1.71
C LEU A 48 -1.09 8.42 1.79
N LEU A 49 -0.55 7.30 1.30
CA LEU A 49 -1.25 6.01 1.32
C LEU A 49 -1.52 5.50 2.75
N ALA A 50 -0.60 5.75 3.68
CA ALA A 50 -0.77 5.36 5.07
C ALA A 50 -1.84 6.19 5.78
N ASP A 51 -1.87 7.49 5.48
CA ASP A 51 -2.77 8.45 6.11
C ASP A 51 -4.15 8.51 5.44
N TRP A 52 -4.27 8.10 4.17
CA TRP A 52 -5.55 7.98 3.42
C TRP A 52 -6.35 6.75 3.85
N ARG A 53 -6.74 6.73 5.13
CA ARG A 53 -7.43 5.61 5.77
C ARG A 53 -8.80 6.02 6.29
N ASP A 54 -9.70 5.04 6.29
CA ASP A 54 -10.96 5.13 7.00
C ASP A 54 -10.79 4.47 8.38
N ALA A 55 -11.01 5.24 9.43
CA ALA A 55 -10.86 4.79 10.82
C ALA A 55 -11.97 3.82 11.26
N GLU A 56 -13.15 3.86 10.63
CA GLU A 56 -14.27 3.00 11.00
C GLU A 56 -14.10 1.60 10.42
N THR A 57 -13.69 1.51 9.15
CA THR A 57 -13.56 0.22 8.45
C THR A 57 -12.16 -0.38 8.54
N GLY A 58 -11.14 0.45 8.76
CA GLY A 58 -9.72 0.08 8.69
C GLY A 58 -9.17 -0.04 7.26
N LEU A 59 -10.02 0.12 6.24
CA LEU A 59 -9.63 0.18 4.83
C LEU A 59 -8.97 1.53 4.50
N HIS A 60 -8.54 1.70 3.25
CA HIS A 60 -8.27 3.05 2.75
C HIS A 60 -9.57 3.87 2.65
N ALA A 61 -9.47 5.18 2.81
CA ALA A 61 -10.60 6.07 2.57
C ALA A 61 -11.00 6.04 1.09
N LEU A 62 -12.27 6.33 0.80
CA LEU A 62 -12.81 6.26 -0.56
C LEU A 62 -11.97 7.10 -1.53
N ALA A 63 -11.61 6.49 -2.67
CA ALA A 63 -10.84 7.12 -3.74
C ALA A 63 -11.24 6.54 -5.10
N ASN A 64 -10.80 7.16 -6.19
CA ASN A 64 -10.87 6.51 -7.50
C ASN A 64 -9.94 5.29 -7.52
N GLU A 65 -10.39 4.24 -8.19
CA GLU A 65 -9.68 2.99 -8.41
C GLU A 65 -9.91 2.54 -9.85
N ASP A 66 -8.89 1.97 -10.51
CA ASP A 66 -9.02 1.27 -11.80
C ASP A 66 -9.76 2.06 -12.90
N ASP A 67 -9.30 3.30 -13.16
CA ASP A 67 -9.91 4.22 -14.15
C ASP A 67 -11.44 4.44 -13.96
N ASN A 68 -11.95 4.20 -12.75
CA ASN A 68 -13.35 4.37 -12.41
C ASN A 68 -13.59 5.68 -11.63
N ALA A 69 -14.55 6.47 -12.14
CA ALA A 69 -14.95 7.73 -11.53
C ALA A 69 -15.64 7.58 -10.17
N ALA A 70 -16.22 6.40 -9.87
CA ALA A 70 -16.83 6.14 -8.58
C ALA A 70 -15.78 6.01 -7.48
N PHE A 71 -16.00 6.69 -6.36
CA PHE A 71 -15.15 6.48 -5.19
C PHE A 71 -15.49 5.16 -4.51
N SER A 72 -14.48 4.34 -4.27
CA SER A 72 -14.65 3.01 -3.69
C SER A 72 -13.51 2.68 -2.74
N ALA A 73 -13.70 1.58 -1.99
CA ALA A 73 -12.67 0.94 -1.17
C ALA A 73 -12.68 -0.56 -1.46
N THR A 74 -12.12 -0.95 -2.61
CA THR A 74 -12.21 -2.33 -3.08
C THR A 74 -11.02 -3.19 -2.64
N LEU A 75 -11.11 -4.50 -2.89
CA LEU A 75 -9.99 -5.42 -2.69
C LEU A 75 -8.77 -5.04 -3.56
N HIS A 76 -8.99 -4.49 -4.76
CA HIS A 76 -7.92 -4.09 -5.68
C HIS A 76 -7.13 -2.91 -5.13
N GLY A 77 -7.78 -1.79 -4.82
CA GLY A 77 -7.14 -0.63 -4.17
C GLY A 77 -6.50 -1.01 -2.84
N GLY A 78 -7.17 -1.81 -2.01
CA GLY A 78 -6.61 -2.21 -0.72
C GLY A 78 -5.35 -3.06 -0.85
N THR A 79 -5.34 -4.02 -1.77
CA THR A 79 -4.20 -4.93 -1.96
C THR A 79 -2.98 -4.18 -2.51
N THR A 80 -3.19 -3.24 -3.43
CA THR A 80 -2.10 -2.42 -3.98
C THR A 80 -1.51 -1.50 -2.91
N VAL A 81 -2.34 -0.86 -2.07
CA VAL A 81 -1.88 -0.06 -0.91
C VAL A 81 -1.08 -0.91 0.07
N PHE A 82 -1.57 -2.10 0.41
CA PHE A 82 -0.84 -3.04 1.27
C PHE A 82 0.55 -3.36 0.70
N ALA A 83 0.65 -3.74 -0.58
CA ALA A 83 1.91 -4.05 -1.23
C ALA A 83 2.86 -2.83 -1.28
N ALA A 84 2.32 -1.65 -1.54
CA ALA A 84 3.07 -0.40 -1.54
C ALA A 84 3.68 -0.10 -0.18
N LEU A 85 2.90 -0.15 0.90
CA LEU A 85 3.39 0.14 2.25
C LEU A 85 4.48 -0.84 2.71
N GLU A 86 4.30 -2.15 2.45
CA GLU A 86 5.30 -3.18 2.75
C GLU A 86 6.61 -2.96 1.99
N SER A 87 6.54 -2.61 0.70
CA SER A 87 7.72 -2.35 -0.12
C SER A 87 8.43 -1.05 0.27
N CYS A 88 7.67 0.02 0.53
CA CYS A 88 8.21 1.29 0.98
C CYS A 88 8.88 1.17 2.36
N ALA A 89 8.36 0.34 3.27
CA ALA A 89 8.97 0.12 4.57
C ALA A 89 10.39 -0.48 4.47
N ARG A 90 10.63 -1.38 3.50
CA ARG A 90 11.98 -1.88 3.21
C ARG A 90 12.91 -0.77 2.73
N VAL A 91 12.41 0.14 1.89
CA VAL A 91 13.17 1.32 1.44
C VAL A 91 13.43 2.27 2.61
N ALA A 92 12.46 2.50 3.50
CA ALA A 92 12.67 3.32 4.69
C ALA A 92 13.81 2.77 5.56
N ARG A 93 13.89 1.45 5.75
CA ARG A 93 15.02 0.81 6.46
C ARG A 93 16.35 1.03 5.73
N LEU A 94 16.36 0.89 4.39
CA LEU A 94 17.53 1.18 3.56
C LEU A 94 18.01 2.64 3.72
N MET A 95 17.08 3.57 3.89
CA MET A 95 17.34 4.99 4.08
C MET A 95 17.61 5.39 5.55
N GLY A 96 17.71 4.44 6.47
CA GLY A 96 18.01 4.72 7.88
C GLY A 96 16.81 5.25 8.70
N GLU A 97 15.59 4.96 8.26
CA GLU A 97 14.34 5.48 8.84
C GLU A 97 13.46 4.35 9.44
N PRO A 98 13.94 3.61 10.46
CA PRO A 98 13.25 2.42 10.98
C PRO A 98 11.90 2.75 11.64
N ALA A 99 11.75 3.93 12.24
CA ALA A 99 10.49 4.34 12.85
C ALA A 99 9.40 4.57 11.78
N VAL A 100 9.77 5.15 10.63
CA VAL A 100 8.89 5.31 9.47
C VAL A 100 8.51 3.95 8.89
N ALA A 101 9.49 3.06 8.74
CA ALA A 101 9.25 1.69 8.29
C ALA A 101 8.20 0.98 9.16
N SER A 102 8.40 1.00 10.49
CA SER A 102 7.46 0.36 11.42
C SER A 102 6.07 1.00 11.43
N ARG A 103 5.95 2.32 11.16
CA ARG A 103 4.64 2.95 10.99
C ARG A 103 3.92 2.40 9.77
N TRP A 104 4.58 2.31 8.63
CA TRP A 104 3.98 1.79 7.40
C TRP A 104 3.66 0.28 7.50
N GLU A 105 4.52 -0.53 8.11
CA GLU A 105 4.28 -1.96 8.37
C GLU A 105 3.07 -2.18 9.29
N ARG A 106 2.91 -1.36 10.34
CA ARG A 106 1.71 -1.41 11.19
C ARG A 106 0.46 -1.09 10.39
N ARG A 107 0.48 -0.03 9.58
CA ARG A 107 -0.66 0.34 8.74
C ARG A 107 -0.98 -0.74 7.71
N ALA A 108 0.03 -1.35 7.10
CA ALA A 108 -0.14 -2.48 6.18
C ALA A 108 -0.79 -3.68 6.87
N SER A 109 -0.37 -4.00 8.09
CA SER A 109 -0.95 -5.08 8.89
C SER A 109 -2.42 -4.82 9.23
N GLU A 110 -2.77 -3.59 9.66
CA GLU A 110 -4.15 -3.18 9.91
C GLU A 110 -5.03 -3.35 8.65
N LEU A 111 -4.51 -2.90 7.50
CA LEU A 111 -5.22 -2.98 6.22
C LEU A 111 -5.40 -4.43 5.77
N ARG A 112 -4.36 -5.27 5.86
CA ARG A 112 -4.45 -6.71 5.56
C ARG A 112 -5.59 -7.35 6.35
N ASP A 113 -5.63 -7.10 7.65
CA ASP A 113 -6.62 -7.72 8.52
C ASP A 113 -8.04 -7.21 8.19
N ALA A 114 -8.19 -5.93 7.83
CA ALA A 114 -9.45 -5.38 7.35
C ALA A 114 -9.90 -5.99 6.01
N LEU A 115 -8.98 -6.17 5.05
CA LEU A 115 -9.26 -6.79 3.76
C LEU A 115 -9.70 -8.25 3.91
N VAL A 116 -8.98 -9.03 4.73
CA VAL A 116 -9.34 -10.43 5.02
C VAL A 116 -10.73 -10.50 5.63
N ARG A 117 -11.04 -9.69 6.65
CA ARG A 117 -12.37 -9.65 7.27
C ARG A 117 -13.48 -9.27 6.28
N ARG A 118 -13.20 -8.32 5.37
CA ARG A 118 -14.21 -7.75 4.47
C ARG A 118 -14.48 -8.60 3.23
N PHE A 119 -13.47 -9.29 2.72
CA PHE A 119 -13.50 -9.94 1.41
C PHE A 119 -13.28 -11.45 1.44
N THR A 120 -13.05 -12.05 2.62
CA THR A 120 -13.01 -13.51 2.77
C THR A 120 -14.30 -13.98 3.42
N THR A 121 -15.04 -14.88 2.77
CA THR A 121 -16.13 -15.62 3.42
C THR A 121 -15.50 -16.69 4.32
N PRO A 122 -15.95 -16.86 5.58
CA PRO A 122 -15.57 -18.03 6.37
C PRO A 122 -15.88 -19.29 5.55
N ARG A 123 -14.91 -20.21 5.47
CA ARG A 123 -15.12 -21.47 4.76
C ARG A 123 -16.34 -22.15 5.39
N CYS A 124 -17.40 -22.35 4.61
CA CYS A 124 -18.60 -23.06 5.05
C CYS A 124 -18.16 -24.45 5.51
N GLY A 125 -18.22 -24.70 6.82
CA GLY A 125 -17.57 -25.87 7.43
C GLY A 125 -17.76 -25.98 8.92
N ALA A 126 -19.02 -26.05 9.38
CA ALA A 126 -19.40 -26.74 10.61
C ALA A 126 -20.92 -27.06 10.58
N SER A 127 -21.23 -28.25 10.07
CA SER A 127 -22.31 -29.17 10.49
C SER A 127 -23.60 -28.58 11.09
N SER A 128 -24.68 -28.57 10.30
CA SER A 128 -26.03 -28.83 10.84
C SER A 128 -26.29 -30.32 10.78
N THR A 129 -26.02 -31.01 11.88
CA THR A 129 -26.71 -32.25 12.22
C THR A 129 -27.76 -31.85 13.25
N THR A 130 -29.01 -31.75 12.83
CA THR A 130 -30.18 -31.89 13.71
C THR A 130 -31.36 -32.36 12.90
#